data_AF-X0U778-F1
#
_entry.id   AF-X0U778-F1
#
_cell.length_a   1.000
_cell.length_b   1.000
_cell.length_c   1.000
_cell.angle_alpha   90.00
_cell.angle_beta   90.00
_cell.angle_gamma   90.00
#
_symmetry.space_group_name_H-M   'P 1'
#
loop_
_entity.id
_entity.type
_entity.pdbx_description
1 polymer ?
#
loop_
_entity_poly.entity_id
_entity_poly.type
_entity_poly.pdbx_seq_one_letter_code
_entity_poly.pdbx_strand_id
1 'polypeptide(L)'
;RLVERQRRVSVEDWYGERLRVGVLSDTHLGSLYFMRKLLEAAYKTFKRESVDAILHCGDMTAGEKMYKGQEYELYAHGFDAQRDEVINTYPECDGVPTRFITGNHDLSYWKRTGADIGEAIAERRADMIYLGMEEHDLQLGGLRLRLSHPGKGTAYALCYSEDTRILTRDRSWQLISALEDSDAVATLNPETNRLEWQLPTARPTYDYSGPMIQVGGSPGYSYDLLVTPSHQMWVARPWGANNTGRRRSFSPPGFHFVRAEEITAGRQYKLQRWAHWDGTEEA
;
A
#
# COMPACT_ATOMS: atom_id res chain seq x y z
N ARG A 1 -20.80 -2.11 -17.96
CA ARG A 1 -21.10 -0.67 -18.11
C ARG A 1 -19.75 0.02 -18.27
N LEU A 2 -19.43 0.55 -19.45
CA LEU A 2 -18.14 1.19 -19.71
C LEU A 2 -18.03 2.43 -18.83
N VAL A 3 -17.03 2.49 -17.96
CA VAL A 3 -16.73 3.63 -17.11
C VAL A 3 -16.40 4.81 -18.00
N GLU A 4 -17.09 5.93 -17.81
CA GLU A 4 -16.81 7.19 -18.50
C GLU A 4 -15.32 7.52 -18.36
N ARG A 5 -14.64 7.72 -19.49
CA ARG A 5 -13.26 8.21 -19.53
C ARG A 5 -13.17 9.43 -18.62
N GLN A 6 -12.30 9.36 -17.61
CA GLN A 6 -11.91 10.48 -16.77
C GLN A 6 -11.81 11.75 -17.62
N ARG A 7 -12.55 12.80 -17.24
CA ARG A 7 -12.38 14.15 -17.81
C ARG A 7 -10.89 14.48 -17.75
N ARG A 8 -10.24 14.58 -18.91
CA ARG A 8 -8.93 15.21 -19.01
C ARG A 8 -9.11 16.64 -18.53
N VAL A 9 -8.63 16.94 -17.33
CA VAL A 9 -8.49 18.33 -16.88
C VAL A 9 -7.50 19.00 -17.82
N SER A 10 -7.90 20.11 -18.45
CA SER A 10 -6.99 20.87 -19.31
C SER A 10 -5.91 21.47 -18.43
N VAL A 11 -4.64 21.19 -18.76
CA VAL A 11 -3.50 21.80 -18.07
C VAL A 11 -3.33 23.26 -18.50
N GLU A 12 -3.97 23.67 -19.59
CA GLU A 12 -3.98 25.02 -20.14
C GLU A 12 -4.69 26.04 -19.23
N ASP A 13 -5.54 25.58 -18.31
CA ASP A 13 -6.26 26.43 -17.35
C ASP A 13 -5.42 26.76 -16.10
N TRP A 14 -4.20 26.22 -16.00
CA TRP A 14 -3.34 26.36 -14.82
C TRP A 14 -2.18 27.32 -15.10
N TYR A 15 -1.89 28.23 -14.16
CA TYR A 15 -0.76 29.15 -14.24
C TYR A 15 0.46 28.59 -13.51
N GLY A 16 1.67 28.89 -14.01
CA GLY A 16 2.94 28.53 -13.37
C GLY A 16 3.89 27.71 -14.24
N GLU A 17 4.99 27.26 -13.63
CA GLU A 17 5.95 26.34 -14.25
C GLU A 17 5.32 24.96 -14.41
N ARG A 18 5.41 24.38 -15.61
CA ARG A 18 4.91 23.04 -15.90
C ARG A 18 6.04 22.03 -15.77
N LEU A 19 5.87 21.08 -14.85
CA LEU A 19 6.78 19.96 -14.68
C LEU A 19 6.13 18.67 -15.18
N ARG A 20 6.88 17.88 -15.94
CA ARG A 20 6.52 16.54 -16.39
C ARG A 20 7.44 15.54 -15.70
N VAL A 21 6.86 14.66 -14.89
CA VAL A 21 7.62 13.67 -14.11
C VAL A 21 7.26 12.26 -14.59
N GLY A 22 8.27 11.49 -14.97
CA GLY A 22 8.15 10.05 -15.17
C GLY A 22 8.26 9.34 -13.82
N VAL A 23 7.32 8.45 -13.50
CA VAL A 23 7.31 7.71 -12.24
C VAL A 23 7.24 6.22 -12.51
N LEU A 24 8.06 5.45 -11.81
CA LEU A 24 8.18 4.01 -11.85
C LEU A 24 8.27 3.44 -10.42
N SER A 25 7.99 2.15 -10.26
CA SER A 25 8.09 1.42 -9.00
C SER A 25 8.06 -0.09 -9.28
N ASP A 26 8.52 -0.91 -8.36
CA ASP A 26 8.28 -2.36 -8.31
C ASP A 26 8.65 -3.07 -9.63
N THR A 27 9.79 -2.68 -10.23
CA THR A 27 10.24 -3.30 -11.48
C THR A 27 10.73 -4.73 -11.27
N HIS A 28 11.21 -5.06 -10.07
CA HIS A 28 11.65 -6.41 -9.69
C HIS A 28 12.56 -7.11 -10.71
N LEU A 29 13.60 -6.40 -11.18
CA LEU A 29 14.61 -6.98 -12.08
C LEU A 29 15.24 -8.21 -11.44
N GLY A 30 15.52 -9.24 -12.24
CA GLY A 30 16.01 -10.53 -11.75
C GLY A 30 14.91 -11.56 -11.45
N SER A 31 13.62 -11.19 -11.51
CA SER A 31 12.48 -12.12 -11.46
C SER A 31 12.03 -12.60 -12.83
N LEU A 32 11.60 -13.87 -12.95
CA LEU A 32 10.98 -14.42 -14.17
C LEU A 32 9.75 -13.63 -14.66
N TYR A 33 9.13 -12.83 -13.78
CA TYR A 33 7.96 -12.01 -14.10
C TYR A 33 8.31 -10.58 -14.52
N PHE A 34 9.60 -10.21 -14.51
CA PHE A 34 10.05 -8.89 -14.94
C PHE A 34 9.69 -8.62 -16.40
N MET A 35 8.90 -7.57 -16.63
CA MET A 35 8.44 -7.18 -17.96
C MET A 35 9.36 -6.14 -18.60
N ARG A 36 10.53 -6.56 -19.09
CA ARG A 36 11.52 -5.69 -19.74
C ARG A 36 10.91 -4.73 -20.79
N LYS A 37 10.03 -5.24 -21.65
CA LYS A 37 9.40 -4.44 -22.71
C LYS A 37 8.52 -3.30 -22.17
N LEU A 38 7.94 -3.47 -20.98
CA LEU A 38 7.13 -2.42 -20.34
C LEU A 38 8.02 -1.30 -19.80
N LEU A 39 9.15 -1.66 -19.18
CA LEU A 39 10.16 -0.70 -18.74
C LEU A 39 10.70 0.11 -19.93
N GLU A 40 11.05 -0.55 -21.03
CA GLU A 40 11.49 0.12 -22.26
C GLU A 40 10.40 1.03 -22.86
N ALA A 41 9.14 0.60 -22.82
CA ALA A 41 8.01 1.41 -23.30
C ALA A 41 7.77 2.65 -22.42
N ALA A 42 7.98 2.54 -21.10
CA ALA A 42 7.92 3.66 -20.18
C ALA A 42 9.00 4.69 -20.52
N TYR A 43 10.26 4.27 -20.70
CA TYR A 43 11.35 5.17 -21.08
C TYR A 43 11.17 5.82 -22.46
N LYS A 44 10.64 5.07 -23.44
CA LYS A 44 10.24 5.65 -24.74
C LYS A 44 9.17 6.74 -24.58
N THR A 45 8.25 6.56 -23.63
CA THR A 45 7.25 7.57 -23.30
C THR A 45 7.88 8.76 -22.60
N PHE A 46 8.78 8.56 -21.64
CA PHE A 46 9.50 9.64 -20.98
C PHE A 46 10.28 10.51 -21.96
N LYS A 47 10.99 9.89 -22.92
CA LYS A 47 11.70 10.60 -23.99
C LYS A 47 10.74 11.36 -24.91
N ARG A 48 9.66 10.72 -25.35
CA ARG A 48 8.65 11.34 -26.24
C ARG A 48 7.95 12.54 -25.58
N GLU A 49 7.65 12.43 -24.30
CA GLU A 49 6.96 13.48 -23.55
C GLU A 49 7.92 14.55 -22.99
N SER A 50 9.23 14.39 -23.19
CA SER A 50 10.28 15.30 -22.69
C SER A 50 10.11 15.59 -21.20
N VAL A 51 10.17 14.54 -20.37
CA VAL A 51 10.06 14.67 -18.90
C VAL A 51 11.25 15.43 -18.31
N ASP A 52 10.99 16.21 -17.27
CA ASP A 52 11.99 17.00 -16.54
C ASP A 52 12.70 16.18 -15.45
N ALA A 53 12.04 15.12 -14.97
CA ALA A 53 12.60 14.19 -13.99
C ALA A 53 12.03 12.78 -14.15
N ILE A 54 12.83 11.78 -13.78
CA ILE A 54 12.41 10.39 -13.66
C ILE A 54 12.64 9.96 -12.21
N LEU A 55 11.60 9.39 -11.60
CA LEU A 55 11.59 8.91 -10.22
C LEU A 55 11.26 7.42 -10.19
N HIS A 56 12.03 6.63 -9.43
CA HIS A 56 11.74 5.23 -9.15
C HIS A 56 11.52 4.99 -7.65
N CYS A 57 10.33 4.53 -7.29
CA CYS A 57 9.81 4.56 -5.93
C CYS A 57 10.11 3.29 -5.10
N GLY A 58 11.04 2.45 -5.51
CA GLY A 58 11.48 1.28 -4.74
C GLY A 58 11.29 -0.04 -5.47
N ASP A 59 11.84 -1.10 -4.89
CA ASP A 59 11.86 -2.47 -5.42
C ASP A 59 12.36 -2.54 -6.87
N MET A 60 13.55 -1.99 -7.08
CA MET A 60 14.23 -2.07 -8.38
C MET A 60 14.53 -3.52 -8.75
N THR A 61 15.06 -4.26 -7.78
CA THR A 61 15.46 -5.66 -7.89
C THR A 61 14.40 -6.54 -7.25
N ALA A 62 14.36 -7.81 -7.66
CA ALA A 62 13.49 -8.79 -7.03
C ALA A 62 13.98 -9.17 -5.63
N GLY A 63 15.22 -8.83 -5.28
CA GLY A 63 15.84 -9.22 -4.03
C GLY A 63 15.93 -10.73 -3.89
N GLU A 64 16.15 -11.19 -2.66
CA GLU A 64 16.17 -12.62 -2.36
C GLU A 64 15.54 -12.92 -1.01
N LYS A 65 15.05 -14.15 -0.85
CA LYS A 65 14.44 -14.67 0.39
C LYS A 65 13.34 -13.77 0.96
N MET A 66 12.58 -13.14 0.07
CA MET A 66 11.40 -12.34 0.42
C MET A 66 10.24 -13.22 0.88
N TYR A 67 10.10 -14.38 0.25
CA TYR A 67 9.17 -15.44 0.65
C TYR A 67 9.77 -16.82 0.33
N LYS A 68 9.21 -17.86 0.94
CA LYS A 68 9.65 -19.24 0.73
C LYS A 68 9.32 -19.66 -0.71
N GLY A 69 10.32 -20.15 -1.44
CA GLY A 69 10.15 -20.60 -2.82
C GLY A 69 10.47 -19.53 -3.87
N GLN A 70 10.74 -18.28 -3.46
CA GLN A 70 11.14 -17.20 -4.37
C GLN A 70 12.34 -17.61 -5.24
N GLU A 71 13.25 -18.44 -4.75
CA GLU A 71 14.41 -18.93 -5.51
C GLU A 71 14.04 -19.63 -6.82
N TYR A 72 12.83 -20.16 -6.98
CA TYR A 72 12.39 -20.77 -8.25
C TYR A 72 11.79 -19.75 -9.22
N GLU A 73 11.58 -18.52 -8.78
CA GLU A 73 11.00 -17.41 -9.52
C GLU A 73 12.02 -16.32 -9.88
N LEU A 74 13.28 -16.53 -9.49
CA LEU A 74 14.40 -15.67 -9.84
C LEU A 74 15.21 -16.32 -10.96
N TYR A 75 15.67 -15.50 -11.91
CA TYR A 75 16.70 -15.90 -12.87
C TYR A 75 18.08 -15.30 -12.53
N ALA A 76 18.11 -14.18 -11.81
CA ALA A 76 19.35 -13.58 -11.30
C ALA A 76 19.47 -13.84 -9.80
N HIS A 77 20.47 -14.63 -9.42
CA HIS A 77 20.71 -15.04 -8.03
C HIS A 77 21.90 -14.32 -7.41
N GLY A 78 21.72 -13.85 -6.19
CA GLY A 78 22.70 -13.14 -5.41
C GLY A 78 22.77 -11.65 -5.73
N PHE A 79 23.48 -10.94 -4.85
CA PHE A 79 23.64 -9.48 -4.90
C PHE A 79 24.24 -9.00 -6.23
N ASP A 80 25.35 -9.60 -6.65
CA ASP A 80 26.08 -9.18 -7.85
C ASP A 80 25.25 -9.39 -9.12
N ALA A 81 24.58 -10.55 -9.26
CA ALA A 81 23.78 -10.83 -10.45
C ALA A 81 22.57 -9.90 -10.56
N GLN A 82 21.92 -9.57 -9.44
CA GLN A 82 20.78 -8.63 -9.44
C GLN A 82 21.22 -7.19 -9.71
N ARG A 83 22.36 -6.77 -9.15
CA ARG A 83 22.99 -5.48 -9.49
C ARG A 83 23.30 -5.40 -10.99
N ASP A 84 23.96 -6.42 -11.52
CA ASP A 84 24.39 -6.45 -12.92
C ASP A 84 23.19 -6.51 -13.87
N GLU A 85 22.11 -7.18 -13.47
CA GLU A 85 20.86 -7.16 -14.22
C GLU A 85 20.29 -5.74 -14.33
N VAL A 86 20.32 -4.94 -13.25
CA VAL A 86 19.95 -3.53 -13.34
C VAL A 86 20.89 -2.78 -14.27
N ILE A 87 22.20 -2.88 -14.08
CA ILE A 87 23.18 -2.13 -14.88
C ILE A 87 23.04 -2.41 -16.37
N ASN A 88 22.81 -3.67 -16.75
CA ASN A 88 22.76 -4.11 -18.14
C ASN A 88 21.40 -3.87 -18.80
N THR A 89 20.32 -3.84 -18.03
CA THR A 89 18.95 -3.85 -18.58
C THR A 89 18.22 -2.51 -18.41
N TYR A 90 18.52 -1.72 -17.39
CA TYR A 90 17.79 -0.47 -17.12
C TYR A 90 18.04 0.57 -18.24
N PRO A 91 17.00 1.08 -18.93
CA PRO A 91 17.18 2.05 -20.00
C PRO A 91 17.69 3.39 -19.48
N GLU A 92 18.41 4.12 -20.33
CA GLU A 92 18.84 5.49 -20.09
C GLU A 92 17.89 6.49 -20.80
N CYS A 93 17.76 7.68 -20.24
CA CYS A 93 17.11 8.82 -20.90
C CYS A 93 18.11 9.98 -21.01
N ASP A 94 18.60 10.26 -22.22
CA ASP A 94 19.60 11.29 -22.48
C ASP A 94 19.28 12.61 -21.77
N GLY A 95 20.17 13.04 -20.87
CA GLY A 95 20.06 14.31 -20.15
C GLY A 95 19.10 14.32 -18.95
N VAL A 96 18.40 13.22 -18.66
CA VAL A 96 17.45 13.13 -17.53
C VAL A 96 17.78 11.91 -16.67
N PRO A 97 18.47 12.10 -15.52
CA PRO A 97 18.86 11.00 -14.67
C PRO A 97 17.63 10.39 -13.96
N THR A 98 17.71 9.07 -13.75
CA THR A 98 16.74 8.30 -12.97
C THR A 98 17.09 8.43 -11.50
N ARG A 99 16.27 9.14 -10.72
CA ARG A 99 16.46 9.25 -9.27
C ARG A 99 15.65 8.16 -8.58
N PHE A 100 16.26 7.37 -7.72
CA PHE A 100 15.60 6.20 -7.16
C PHE A 100 15.85 6.03 -5.66
N ILE A 101 14.86 5.45 -4.99
CA ILE A 101 15.00 4.85 -3.66
C ILE A 101 14.99 3.33 -3.78
N THR A 102 15.49 2.64 -2.77
CA THR A 102 15.40 1.17 -2.65
C THR A 102 14.16 0.77 -1.83
N GLY A 103 13.59 -0.40 -2.13
CA GLY A 103 12.44 -0.97 -1.41
C GLY A 103 12.79 -2.18 -0.55
N ASN A 104 11.79 -2.86 0.00
CA ASN A 104 12.02 -4.01 0.89
C ASN A 104 12.68 -5.20 0.20
N HIS A 105 12.48 -5.38 -1.12
CA HIS A 105 13.16 -6.40 -1.91
C HIS A 105 14.66 -6.10 -2.04
N ASP A 106 14.98 -4.86 -2.40
CA ASP A 106 16.37 -4.39 -2.52
C ASP A 106 17.10 -4.50 -1.17
N LEU A 107 16.43 -4.10 -0.08
CA LEU A 107 16.94 -4.16 1.28
C LEU A 107 17.10 -5.58 1.84
N SER A 108 16.68 -6.61 1.10
CA SER A 108 16.89 -8.00 1.52
C SER A 108 18.39 -8.30 1.70
N TYR A 109 19.26 -7.71 0.87
CA TYR A 109 20.70 -7.85 0.99
C TYR A 109 21.25 -7.06 2.18
N TRP A 110 20.88 -5.78 2.30
CA TRP A 110 21.26 -4.94 3.42
C TRP A 110 20.96 -5.61 4.77
N LYS A 111 19.74 -6.15 4.93
CA LYS A 111 19.29 -6.81 6.16
C LYS A 111 20.08 -8.09 6.50
N ARG A 112 20.71 -8.74 5.53
CA ARG A 112 21.49 -9.98 5.74
C ARG A 112 22.99 -9.76 5.82
N THR A 113 23.52 -8.86 5.00
CA THR A 113 24.97 -8.71 4.78
C THR A 113 25.48 -7.29 5.01
N GLY A 114 24.60 -6.30 5.15
CA GLY A 114 24.97 -4.88 5.18
C GLY A 114 25.40 -4.32 3.82
N ALA A 115 25.15 -5.04 2.72
CA ALA A 115 25.45 -4.56 1.38
C ALA A 115 24.26 -3.77 0.81
N ASP A 116 24.47 -2.51 0.45
CA ASP A 116 23.48 -1.66 -0.21
C ASP A 116 23.59 -1.80 -1.74
N ILE A 117 22.54 -2.36 -2.35
CA ILE A 117 22.49 -2.57 -3.79
C ILE A 117 22.27 -1.25 -4.55
N GLY A 118 21.62 -0.26 -3.92
CA GLY A 118 21.40 1.05 -4.50
C GLY A 118 22.71 1.81 -4.69
N GLU A 119 23.59 1.81 -3.68
CA GLU A 119 24.95 2.36 -3.80
C GLU A 119 25.72 1.64 -4.91
N ALA A 120 25.71 0.31 -4.92
CA ALA A 120 26.45 -0.49 -5.89
C ALA A 120 26.01 -0.26 -7.35
N ILE A 121 24.74 0.07 -7.57
CA ILE A 121 24.18 0.44 -8.88
C ILE A 121 24.63 1.86 -9.26
N ALA A 122 24.44 2.84 -8.37
CA ALA A 122 24.77 4.24 -8.65
C ALA A 122 26.27 4.47 -8.89
N GLU A 123 27.15 3.69 -8.25
CA GLU A 123 28.59 3.69 -8.53
C GLU A 123 28.94 3.31 -9.98
N ARG A 124 28.09 2.50 -10.63
CA ARG A 124 28.34 1.93 -11.97
C ARG A 124 27.49 2.60 -13.06
N ARG A 125 26.47 3.37 -12.67
CA ARG A 125 25.53 4.05 -13.56
C ARG A 125 25.39 5.51 -13.16
N ALA A 126 26.16 6.39 -13.79
CA ALA A 126 26.13 7.83 -13.51
C ALA A 126 24.78 8.50 -13.83
N ASP A 127 23.96 7.87 -14.68
CA ASP A 127 22.60 8.29 -15.00
C ASP A 127 21.56 7.84 -13.96
N MET A 128 21.93 7.01 -12.98
CA MET A 128 21.06 6.54 -11.91
C MET A 128 21.51 7.11 -10.57
N ILE A 129 20.71 8.03 -10.02
CA ILE A 129 21.02 8.74 -8.77
C ILE A 129 20.30 8.05 -7.62
N TYR A 130 21.06 7.40 -6.76
CA TYR A 130 20.53 6.81 -5.54
C TYR A 130 20.22 7.89 -4.49
N LEU A 131 19.00 7.87 -3.96
CA LEU A 131 18.50 8.86 -2.99
C LEU A 131 18.43 8.32 -1.55
N GLY A 132 18.49 6.99 -1.38
CA GLY A 132 18.42 6.34 -0.07
C GLY A 132 17.42 5.20 0.01
N MET A 133 17.28 4.66 1.23
CA MET A 133 16.47 3.48 1.53
C MET A 133 15.03 3.85 1.90
N GLU A 134 14.05 3.24 1.24
CA GLU A 134 12.60 3.28 1.49
C GLU A 134 11.92 4.66 1.42
N GLU A 135 12.59 5.77 1.64
CA GLU A 135 12.01 7.10 1.53
C GLU A 135 13.03 8.19 1.19
N HIS A 136 12.57 9.23 0.50
CA HIS A 136 13.35 10.45 0.28
C HIS A 136 12.46 11.64 -0.04
N ASP A 137 12.73 12.79 0.59
CA ASP A 137 12.12 14.07 0.22
C ASP A 137 13.02 14.81 -0.77
N LEU A 138 12.50 15.15 -1.94
CA LEU A 138 13.19 15.98 -2.91
C LEU A 138 12.42 17.26 -3.24
N GLN A 139 13.17 18.25 -3.71
CA GLN A 139 12.63 19.47 -4.30
C GLN A 139 12.72 19.35 -5.83
N LEU A 140 11.60 19.57 -6.53
CA LEU A 140 11.56 19.66 -7.99
C LEU A 140 10.83 20.95 -8.37
N GLY A 141 11.59 21.94 -8.85
CA GLY A 141 11.09 23.31 -9.02
C GLY A 141 10.52 23.84 -7.70
N GLY A 142 9.27 24.34 -7.73
CA GLY A 142 8.54 24.78 -6.54
C GLY A 142 7.90 23.67 -5.70
N LEU A 143 7.98 22.39 -6.11
CA LEU A 143 7.29 21.28 -5.45
C LEU A 143 8.22 20.51 -4.51
N ARG A 144 7.73 20.20 -3.30
CA ARG A 144 8.34 19.20 -2.41
C ARG A 144 7.62 17.87 -2.62
N LEU A 145 8.36 16.84 -3.01
CA LEU A 145 7.86 15.50 -3.30
C LEU A 145 8.49 14.51 -2.33
N ARG A 146 7.72 13.53 -1.87
CA ARG A 146 8.22 12.39 -1.10
C ARG A 146 8.14 11.13 -1.94
N LEU A 147 9.26 10.45 -2.13
CA LEU A 147 9.29 9.05 -2.54
C LEU A 147 9.13 8.21 -1.27
N SER A 148 8.29 7.18 -1.33
CA SER A 148 8.07 6.27 -0.21
C SER A 148 7.73 4.89 -0.73
N HIS A 149 8.53 3.90 -0.34
CA HIS A 149 8.29 2.48 -0.55
C HIS A 149 7.86 1.82 0.76
N PRO A 150 6.57 1.52 0.95
CA PRO A 150 6.10 0.89 2.17
C PRO A 150 6.59 -0.57 2.22
N GLY A 151 7.56 -0.89 3.08
CA GLY A 151 8.25 -2.18 3.06
C GLY A 151 7.41 -3.46 3.30
N LYS A 152 6.11 -3.35 3.61
CA LYS A 152 5.13 -4.45 3.62
C LYS A 152 3.72 -3.95 3.35
N GLY A 153 3.08 -4.48 2.31
CA GLY A 153 1.63 -4.41 2.14
C GLY A 153 1.21 -4.87 0.75
N THR A 154 0.22 -5.77 0.70
CA THR A 154 -0.77 -5.71 -0.37
C THR A 154 -1.20 -4.24 -0.56
N ALA A 155 -1.48 -3.83 -1.80
CA ALA A 155 -1.95 -2.48 -2.15
C ALA A 155 -2.74 -1.85 -1.00
N TYR A 156 -2.49 -0.57 -0.70
CA TYR A 156 -3.04 0.30 0.38
C TYR A 156 -4.58 0.32 0.45
N ALA A 157 -5.15 -0.85 0.41
CA ALA A 157 -6.52 -1.11 0.19
C ALA A 157 -7.11 -1.25 1.58
N LEU A 158 -7.68 -0.16 2.06
CA LEU A 158 -8.40 -0.11 3.32
C LEU A 158 -9.91 -0.27 3.10
N CYS A 159 -10.34 -1.14 2.18
CA CYS A 159 -11.75 -1.22 1.78
C CYS A 159 -12.44 -2.53 2.15
N TYR A 160 -13.75 -2.40 2.25
CA TYR A 160 -14.71 -3.49 2.29
C TYR A 160 -15.08 -3.93 0.86
N SER A 161 -15.71 -5.09 0.74
CA SER A 161 -16.34 -5.53 -0.51
C SER A 161 -17.49 -4.57 -0.90
N GLU A 162 -17.80 -4.50 -2.20
CA GLU A 162 -18.81 -3.59 -2.74
C GLU A 162 -20.24 -3.85 -2.25
N ASP A 163 -20.51 -5.08 -1.81
CA ASP A 163 -21.78 -5.55 -1.26
C ASP A 163 -21.90 -5.33 0.27
N THR A 164 -20.86 -4.77 0.90
CA THR A 164 -20.89 -4.41 2.33
C THR A 164 -21.87 -3.27 2.58
N ARG A 165 -22.67 -3.41 3.65
CA ARG A 165 -23.59 -2.37 4.12
C ARG A 165 -23.05 -1.63 5.34
N ILE A 166 -23.33 -0.34 5.39
CA ILE A 166 -23.02 0.55 6.51
C ILE A 166 -24.31 1.20 7.03
N LEU A 167 -24.35 1.50 8.33
CA LEU A 167 -25.49 2.16 8.94
C LEU A 167 -25.35 3.68 8.80
N THR A 168 -26.35 4.30 8.16
CA THR A 168 -26.51 5.76 8.08
C THR A 168 -27.61 6.22 9.02
N ARG A 169 -27.52 7.47 9.50
CA ARG A 169 -28.49 8.04 10.45
C ARG A 169 -29.89 8.13 9.84
N ASP A 170 -29.97 8.71 8.65
CA ASP A 170 -31.24 9.16 8.07
C ASP A 170 -31.77 8.17 7.02
N ARG A 171 -30.89 7.38 6.38
CA ARG A 171 -31.25 6.43 5.31
C ARG A 171 -31.12 4.97 5.72
N SER A 172 -30.93 4.68 7.01
CA SER A 172 -30.74 3.31 7.53
C SER A 172 -29.53 2.60 6.88
N TRP A 173 -29.56 1.27 6.77
CA TRP A 173 -28.50 0.48 6.15
C TRP A 173 -28.40 0.75 4.65
N GLN A 174 -27.27 1.30 4.23
CA GLN A 174 -26.94 1.56 2.83
C GLN A 174 -25.77 0.71 2.38
N LEU A 175 -25.69 0.37 1.10
CA LEU A 175 -24.47 -0.20 0.53
C LEU A 175 -23.36 0.84 0.62
N ILE A 176 -22.13 0.41 0.93
CA ILE A 176 -20.97 1.32 0.99
C ILE A 176 -20.73 2.01 -0.37
N SER A 177 -21.06 1.34 -1.46
CA SER A 177 -21.02 1.86 -2.83
C SER A 177 -22.11 2.90 -3.13
N ALA A 178 -23.19 2.94 -2.35
CA ALA A 178 -24.33 3.84 -2.54
C ALA A 178 -24.38 5.02 -1.53
N LEU A 179 -23.37 5.13 -0.65
CA LEU A 179 -23.28 6.25 0.29
C LEU A 179 -23.25 7.58 -0.47
N GLU A 180 -23.80 8.61 0.12
CA GLU A 180 -23.67 10.01 -0.29
C GLU A 180 -22.78 10.75 0.72
N ASP A 181 -22.09 11.80 0.28
CA ASP A 181 -21.18 12.54 1.17
C ASP A 181 -21.93 13.30 2.28
N SER A 182 -23.24 13.47 2.12
CA SER A 182 -24.15 14.00 3.13
C SER A 182 -24.64 12.95 4.13
N ASP A 183 -24.35 11.66 3.94
CA ASP A 183 -24.77 10.63 4.88
C ASP A 183 -23.92 10.66 6.14
N ALA A 184 -24.54 10.95 7.28
CA ALA A 184 -23.92 10.70 8.56
C ALA A 184 -23.89 9.18 8.82
N VAL A 185 -22.69 8.60 8.89
CA VAL A 185 -22.46 7.16 9.12
C VAL A 185 -22.19 6.87 10.59
N ALA A 186 -22.62 5.70 11.07
CA ALA A 186 -22.33 5.25 12.42
C ALA A 186 -20.86 4.82 12.54
N THR A 187 -20.11 5.47 13.43
CA THR A 187 -18.73 5.13 13.77
C THR A 187 -18.60 4.80 15.25
N LEU A 188 -17.54 4.09 15.62
CA LEU A 188 -17.21 3.80 17.01
C LEU A 188 -16.07 4.72 17.45
N ASN A 189 -16.27 5.48 18.51
CA ASN A 189 -15.18 6.20 19.16
C ASN A 189 -14.33 5.21 19.99
N PRO A 190 -13.04 5.03 19.68
CA PRO A 190 -12.20 4.03 20.34
C PRO A 190 -11.84 4.37 21.80
N GLU A 191 -11.91 5.64 22.19
CA GLU A 191 -11.58 6.11 23.55
C GLU A 191 -12.78 5.97 24.49
N THR A 192 -13.96 6.37 24.00
CA THR A 192 -15.19 6.42 24.80
C THR A 192 -16.08 5.20 24.60
N ASN A 193 -15.81 4.37 23.58
CA ASN A 193 -16.61 3.22 23.17
C ASN A 193 -18.08 3.58 22.88
N ARG A 194 -18.33 4.79 22.38
CA ARG A 194 -19.65 5.30 22.02
C ARG A 194 -19.85 5.29 20.51
N LEU A 195 -21.10 5.09 20.09
CA LEU A 195 -21.51 5.31 18.71
C LEU A 195 -21.57 6.82 18.45
N GLU A 196 -20.96 7.25 17.36
CA GLU A 196 -20.99 8.63 16.88
C GLU A 196 -21.48 8.67 15.44
N TRP A 197 -22.19 9.74 15.08
CA TRP A 197 -22.59 10.01 13.71
C TRP A 197 -21.55 10.96 13.09
N GLN A 198 -20.88 10.49 12.04
CA GLN A 198 -19.83 11.27 11.37
C GLN A 198 -20.10 11.37 9.87
N LEU A 199 -19.80 12.54 9.28
CA LEU A 199 -19.81 12.69 7.83
C LEU A 199 -18.51 12.12 7.25
N PRO A 200 -18.57 11.34 6.16
CA PRO A 200 -17.39 10.88 5.44
C PRO A 200 -16.51 12.07 5.03
N THR A 201 -15.23 12.04 5.41
CA THR A 201 -14.26 13.09 5.02
C THR A 201 -13.59 12.80 3.68
N ALA A 202 -13.57 11.53 3.26
CA ALA A 202 -13.00 11.07 2.00
C ALA A 202 -13.60 9.71 1.61
N ARG A 203 -13.60 9.42 0.30
CA ARG A 203 -14.01 8.12 -0.25
C ARG A 203 -12.92 7.55 -1.17
N PRO A 204 -12.00 6.73 -0.63
CA PRO A 204 -11.04 6.03 -1.48
C PRO A 204 -11.76 4.96 -2.30
N THR A 205 -11.53 4.95 -3.61
CA THR A 205 -12.02 3.92 -4.53
C THR A 205 -10.86 3.52 -5.43
N TYR A 206 -10.59 2.22 -5.52
CA TYR A 206 -9.52 1.68 -6.34
C TYR A 206 -9.92 0.27 -6.77
N ASP A 207 -9.41 -0.15 -7.93
CA ASP A 207 -9.57 -1.51 -8.40
C ASP A 207 -8.71 -2.44 -7.54
N TYR A 208 -9.29 -3.52 -7.04
CA TYR A 208 -8.59 -4.55 -6.29
C TYR A 208 -8.72 -5.89 -7.00
N SER A 209 -7.58 -6.49 -7.33
CA SER A 209 -7.49 -7.83 -7.89
C SER A 209 -6.68 -8.71 -6.96
N GLY A 210 -7.35 -9.55 -6.18
CA GLY A 210 -6.71 -10.45 -5.23
C GLY A 210 -7.71 -11.12 -4.29
N PRO A 211 -7.25 -12.08 -3.47
CA PRO A 211 -8.08 -12.71 -2.46
C PRO A 211 -8.39 -11.72 -1.32
N MET A 212 -9.67 -11.56 -1.01
CA MET A 212 -10.14 -10.83 0.17
C MET A 212 -10.23 -11.76 1.39
N ILE A 213 -10.25 -11.15 2.56
CA ILE A 213 -10.31 -11.84 3.86
C ILE A 213 -11.71 -11.71 4.42
N GLN A 214 -12.36 -12.86 4.61
CA GLN A 214 -13.62 -12.94 5.33
C GLN A 214 -13.36 -12.98 6.85
N VAL A 215 -14.01 -12.10 7.59
CA VAL A 215 -13.97 -12.02 9.06
C VAL A 215 -15.41 -12.19 9.58
N GLY A 216 -15.69 -13.33 10.21
CA GLY A 216 -17.04 -13.70 10.62
C GLY A 216 -17.69 -14.68 9.64
N GLY A 217 -18.98 -14.51 9.36
CA GLY A 217 -19.72 -15.30 8.36
C GLY A 217 -19.99 -16.77 8.72
N SER A 218 -19.34 -17.30 9.76
CA SER A 218 -19.66 -18.62 10.30
C SER A 218 -20.94 -18.58 11.15
N PRO A 219 -21.71 -19.69 11.20
CA PRO A 219 -22.90 -19.78 12.05
C PRO A 219 -22.59 -19.38 13.51
N GLY A 220 -23.36 -18.44 14.06
CA GLY A 220 -23.18 -17.92 15.41
C GLY A 220 -22.41 -16.59 15.53
N TYR A 221 -21.86 -16.06 14.43
CA TYR A 221 -21.34 -14.70 14.40
C TYR A 221 -22.45 -13.69 14.09
N SER A 222 -22.38 -12.50 14.67
CA SER A 222 -23.33 -11.39 14.44
C SER A 222 -22.90 -10.46 13.30
N TYR A 223 -21.83 -10.81 12.59
CA TYR A 223 -21.22 -10.01 11.54
C TYR A 223 -20.63 -10.92 10.46
N ASP A 224 -20.58 -10.40 9.24
CA ASP A 224 -19.92 -11.01 8.09
C ASP A 224 -19.25 -9.90 7.29
N LEU A 225 -17.93 -9.78 7.43
CA LEU A 225 -17.14 -8.72 6.80
C LEU A 225 -16.21 -9.36 5.77
N LEU A 226 -16.20 -8.82 4.55
CA LEU A 226 -15.22 -9.19 3.54
C LEU A 226 -14.35 -7.96 3.24
N VAL A 227 -13.06 -8.06 3.56
CA VAL A 227 -12.13 -6.91 3.54
C VAL A 227 -10.84 -7.24 2.81
N THR A 228 -10.17 -6.24 2.28
CA THR A 228 -8.84 -6.42 1.69
C THR A 228 -7.79 -6.77 2.76
N PRO A 229 -6.70 -7.48 2.42
CA PRO A 229 -5.75 -7.98 3.43
C PRO A 229 -5.11 -6.89 4.31
N SER A 230 -4.91 -5.69 3.75
CA SER A 230 -4.35 -4.52 4.43
C SER A 230 -5.37 -3.70 5.23
N HIS A 231 -6.66 -4.05 5.23
CA HIS A 231 -7.72 -3.34 5.96
C HIS A 231 -7.44 -3.31 7.47
N GLN A 232 -7.61 -2.14 8.11
CA GLN A 232 -7.36 -1.95 9.53
C GLN A 232 -8.57 -2.35 10.37
N MET A 233 -8.43 -3.42 11.15
CA MET A 233 -9.49 -3.99 11.96
C MET A 233 -9.32 -3.57 13.43
N TRP A 234 -10.38 -3.04 14.04
CA TRP A 234 -10.40 -2.72 15.47
C TRP A 234 -10.68 -3.98 16.32
N VAL A 235 -9.63 -4.58 16.88
CA VAL A 235 -9.69 -5.89 17.54
C VAL A 235 -8.94 -5.93 18.86
N ALA A 236 -9.31 -6.86 19.73
CA ALA A 236 -8.58 -7.18 20.95
C ALA A 236 -8.07 -8.62 20.90
N ARG A 237 -6.92 -8.89 21.53
CA ARG A 237 -6.45 -10.26 21.73
C ARG A 237 -7.19 -10.92 22.90
N PRO A 238 -7.49 -12.22 22.85
CA PRO A 238 -8.02 -12.96 23.98
C PRO A 238 -7.08 -12.88 25.17
N TRP A 239 -7.66 -12.82 26.37
CA TRP A 239 -6.91 -12.89 27.61
C TRP A 239 -6.14 -14.23 27.70
N GLY A 240 -4.82 -14.17 27.88
CA GLY A 240 -3.96 -15.35 28.02
C GLY A 240 -3.32 -15.89 26.74
N ALA A 241 -3.40 -15.17 25.61
CA ALA A 241 -2.67 -15.53 24.39
C ALA A 241 -1.26 -14.90 24.39
N ASN A 242 -0.22 -15.72 24.60
CA ASN A 242 1.20 -15.31 24.52
C ASN A 242 2.04 -16.37 23.79
N ASN A 243 2.98 -15.89 22.98
CA ASN A 243 3.77 -16.68 22.02
C ASN A 243 5.06 -17.30 22.61
N THR A 244 5.33 -17.16 23.92
CA THR A 244 6.70 -17.35 24.45
C THR A 244 6.83 -17.98 25.84
N GLY A 245 5.77 -18.59 26.41
CA GLY A 245 5.89 -19.29 27.70
C GLY A 245 6.32 -18.44 28.91
N ARG A 246 6.36 -17.10 28.78
CA ARG A 246 6.62 -16.16 29.89
C ARG A 246 5.34 -15.49 30.37
N ARG A 247 5.28 -15.26 31.68
CA ARG A 247 4.12 -14.93 32.54
C ARG A 247 3.09 -13.95 31.95
N ARG A 248 1.83 -14.20 32.34
CA ARG A 248 0.60 -13.45 32.04
C ARG A 248 0.75 -11.94 32.29
N SER A 249 0.37 -11.14 31.29
CA SER A 249 -0.15 -9.79 31.56
C SER A 249 -1.39 -9.92 32.47
N PHE A 250 -1.40 -9.22 33.59
CA PHE A 250 -2.55 -9.18 34.51
C PHE A 250 -3.72 -8.33 33.98
N SER A 251 -3.57 -7.65 32.85
CA SER A 251 -4.62 -6.86 32.21
C SER A 251 -5.00 -7.45 30.83
N PRO A 252 -6.30 -7.52 30.48
CA PRO A 252 -6.71 -7.83 29.12
C PRO A 252 -6.09 -6.81 28.17
N PRO A 253 -5.50 -7.22 27.04
CA PRO A 253 -5.03 -6.26 26.05
C PRO A 253 -6.22 -5.46 25.51
N GLY A 254 -6.08 -4.14 25.50
CA GLY A 254 -7.09 -3.25 24.93
C GLY A 254 -7.29 -3.49 23.42
N PHE A 255 -8.38 -2.94 22.90
CA PHE A 255 -8.60 -2.91 21.47
C PHE A 255 -7.55 -2.03 20.77
N HIS A 256 -7.12 -2.46 19.60
CA HIS A 256 -6.15 -1.76 18.76
C HIS A 256 -6.37 -2.14 17.30
N PHE A 257 -5.78 -1.36 16.38
CA PHE A 257 -5.82 -1.67 14.96
C PHE A 257 -4.81 -2.76 14.60
N VAL A 258 -5.27 -3.73 13.82
CA VAL A 258 -4.47 -4.83 13.25
C VAL A 258 -4.90 -5.03 11.80
N ARG A 259 -3.96 -5.36 10.89
CA ARG A 259 -4.33 -5.67 9.50
C ARG A 259 -5.14 -6.96 9.43
N ALA A 260 -6.11 -7.05 8.53
CA ALA A 260 -6.95 -8.23 8.36
C ALA A 260 -6.14 -9.52 8.12
N GLU A 261 -5.03 -9.45 7.36
CA GLU A 261 -4.11 -10.58 7.11
C GLU A 261 -3.44 -11.15 8.37
N GLU A 262 -3.27 -10.33 9.40
CA GLU A 262 -2.70 -10.78 10.66
C GLU A 262 -3.72 -11.49 11.56
N ILE A 263 -5.01 -11.28 11.31
CA ILE A 263 -6.10 -11.98 12.03
C ILE A 263 -6.21 -13.42 11.51
N THR A 264 -6.15 -13.61 10.19
CA THR A 264 -6.26 -14.93 9.56
C THR A 264 -5.00 -15.79 9.70
N ALA A 265 -3.87 -15.22 10.13
CA ALA A 265 -2.61 -15.91 10.40
C ALA A 265 -2.63 -16.83 11.66
N GLY A 266 -3.79 -17.42 12.00
CA GLY A 266 -3.94 -18.39 13.09
C GLY A 266 -4.01 -17.79 14.49
N ARG A 267 -4.18 -16.47 14.62
CA ARG A 267 -4.30 -15.78 15.90
C ARG A 267 -5.78 -15.57 16.24
N GLN A 268 -6.19 -15.97 17.44
CA GLN A 268 -7.53 -15.62 17.90
C GLN A 268 -7.58 -14.12 18.21
N TYR A 269 -8.53 -13.40 17.61
CA TYR A 269 -8.84 -12.01 17.90
C TYR A 269 -10.35 -11.86 18.14
N LYS A 270 -10.72 -10.85 18.93
CA LYS A 270 -12.12 -10.49 19.22
C LYS A 270 -12.43 -9.14 18.60
N LEU A 271 -13.50 -9.07 17.81
CA LEU A 271 -14.05 -7.81 17.31
C LEU A 271 -14.92 -7.13 18.36
N GLN A 272 -14.93 -5.79 18.34
CA GLN A 272 -15.85 -5.01 19.16
C GLN A 272 -17.24 -5.10 18.53
N ARG A 273 -18.22 -5.59 19.30
CA ARG A 273 -19.58 -5.88 18.81
C ARG A 273 -20.67 -5.01 19.41
N TRP A 274 -20.30 -4.11 20.32
CA TRP A 274 -21.24 -3.28 21.06
C TRP A 274 -20.63 -1.90 21.26
N ALA A 275 -21.48 -0.89 21.31
CA ALA A 275 -21.12 0.49 21.59
C ALA A 275 -22.16 1.06 22.54
N HIS A 276 -21.77 2.04 23.35
CA HIS A 276 -22.74 2.86 24.07
C HIS A 276 -23.45 3.77 23.08
N TRP A 277 -24.78 3.81 23.13
CA TRP A 277 -25.59 4.65 22.27
C TRP A 277 -26.69 5.31 23.09
N ASP A 278 -26.73 6.63 23.09
CA ASP A 278 -27.87 7.38 23.62
C ASP A 278 -28.80 7.63 22.44
N GLY A 279 -29.78 6.74 22.26
CA GLY A 279 -30.86 6.99 21.32
C GLY A 279 -31.80 8.04 21.88
N THR A 280 -32.11 9.08 21.09
CA THR A 280 -33.33 9.86 21.29
C THR A 280 -34.42 9.18 20.47
N GLU A 281 -35.36 8.51 21.14
CA GLU A 281 -36.62 8.13 20.49
C GLU A 281 -37.37 9.43 20.20
N GLU A 282 -37.39 9.88 18.94
CA GLU A 282 -38.42 10.81 18.50
C GLU A 282 -39.72 9.99 18.40
N ALA A 283 -40.63 10.24 19.35
CA ALA A 283 -41.96 9.64 19.44
C ALA A 283 -42.94 10.23 18.42
#